data_AF-A0A6G1I5I5-F1
#
_entry.id   AF-A0A6G1I5I5-F1
#
_cell.length_a   1.000
_cell.length_b   1.000
_cell.length_c   1.000
_cell.angle_alpha   90.00
_cell.angle_beta   90.00
_cell.angle_gamma   90.00
#
_symmetry.space_group_name_H-M   'P 1'
#
loop_
_entity.id
_entity.type
_entity.pdbx_description
1 polymer ?
#
loop_
_entity_poly.entity_id
_entity_poly.type
_entity_poly.pdbx_seq_one_letter_code
_entity_poly.pdbx_strand_id
1 'polypeptide(L)'
;MRASIISAVVGLAVTSVSANTATINNLCSFPVYMWAVDVDRVPGSPTVIQPGGSYSEPYHKPKTGGVSLKLSKTKDCVKITQFEYTQQSYGQDFIWYDGSNVDCTGTDCPFQPYGIYMYTSKDSCPTRTCTPGAPQCDGFYTLWNDDINSLACDATADIFMNLCATGPGGKAAPAASVAAPAAYAAPAASSAAASAASSAPASYAASAKVVNEAPTTTLVKVVVQPKHSHYAHRRHAHI
;
A
#
# COMPACT_ATOMS: atom_id res chain seq x y z
N MET A 1 39.83 23.26 57.09
CA MET A 1 38.46 22.92 56.66
C MET A 1 38.50 22.67 55.16
N ARG A 2 38.18 21.46 54.70
CA ARG A 2 38.10 21.12 53.27
C ARG A 2 36.63 20.89 52.93
N ALA A 3 36.06 21.74 52.10
CA ALA A 3 34.68 21.61 51.64
C ALA A 3 34.68 20.80 50.33
N SER A 4 34.05 19.63 50.35
CA SER A 4 33.78 18.83 49.17
C SER A 4 32.46 19.30 48.54
N ILE A 5 32.53 19.73 47.27
CA ILE A 5 31.38 20.12 46.47
C ILE A 5 30.88 18.86 45.75
N ILE A 6 29.68 18.40 46.08
CA ILE A 6 29.00 17.31 45.39
C ILE A 6 28.18 17.93 44.25
N SER A 7 28.67 17.80 43.02
CA SER A 7 27.89 18.12 41.82
C SER A 7 26.87 17.02 41.56
N ALA A 8 25.59 17.33 41.72
CA ALA A 8 24.50 16.46 41.31
C ALA A 8 24.22 16.68 39.81
N VAL A 9 24.51 15.68 38.97
CA VAL A 9 24.10 15.65 37.58
C VAL A 9 22.69 15.06 37.52
N VAL A 10 21.70 15.90 37.23
CA VAL A 10 20.32 15.47 36.95
C VAL A 10 20.26 15.02 35.49
N GLY A 11 20.22 13.72 35.25
CA GLY A 11 20.01 13.15 33.91
C GLY A 11 18.53 13.23 33.51
N LEU A 12 18.20 14.00 32.47
CA LEU A 12 16.90 13.90 31.83
C LEU A 12 16.82 12.57 31.07
N ALA A 13 15.97 11.65 31.54
CA ALA A 13 15.60 10.47 30.77
C ALA A 13 14.69 10.91 29.62
N VAL A 14 15.21 10.89 28.39
CA VAL A 14 14.38 11.03 27.19
C VAL A 14 13.63 9.71 27.01
N THR A 15 12.35 9.71 27.33
CA THR A 15 11.46 8.59 27.00
C THR A 15 11.22 8.61 25.50
N SER A 16 12.00 7.81 24.75
CA SER A 16 11.70 7.51 23.36
C SER A 16 10.37 6.77 23.32
N VAL A 17 9.28 7.48 23.02
CA VAL A 17 8.02 6.84 22.63
C VAL A 17 8.29 6.19 21.30
N SER A 18 8.52 4.86 21.30
CA SER A 18 8.62 4.10 20.06
C SER A 18 7.24 4.18 19.40
N ALA A 19 7.12 4.99 18.36
CA ALA A 19 5.91 4.99 17.54
C ALA A 19 5.86 3.67 16.77
N ASN A 20 4.68 3.05 16.73
CA ASN A 20 4.45 1.85 15.94
C ASN A 20 4.61 2.12 14.45
N THR A 21 5.02 1.11 13.70
CA THR A 21 5.49 1.30 12.33
C THR A 21 4.74 0.51 11.29
N ALA A 22 4.66 1.09 10.09
CA ALA A 22 4.42 0.37 8.85
C ALA A 22 5.76 0.05 8.19
N THR A 23 6.05 -1.23 7.97
CA THR A 23 7.34 -1.70 7.47
C THR A 23 7.19 -2.55 6.21
N ILE A 24 8.03 -2.30 5.22
CA ILE A 24 8.14 -3.09 3.99
C ILE A 24 9.52 -3.73 3.97
N ASN A 25 9.56 -5.05 3.87
CA ASN A 25 10.79 -5.81 3.73
C ASN A 25 10.93 -6.29 2.28
N ASN A 26 11.98 -5.84 1.60
CA ASN A 26 12.28 -6.29 0.25
C ASN A 26 13.13 -7.57 0.31
N LEU A 27 12.49 -8.73 0.29
CA LEU A 27 13.17 -10.03 0.21
C LEU A 27 13.37 -10.51 -1.23
N CYS A 28 13.09 -9.63 -2.21
CA CYS A 28 13.34 -9.90 -3.61
C CYS A 28 14.82 -9.73 -3.96
N SER A 29 15.24 -10.34 -5.07
CA SER A 29 16.59 -10.19 -5.62
C SER A 29 16.78 -8.91 -6.46
N PHE A 30 15.79 -8.02 -6.47
CA PHE A 30 15.77 -6.78 -7.25
C PHE A 30 15.30 -5.59 -6.40
N PRO A 31 15.69 -4.35 -6.76
CA PRO A 31 15.26 -3.16 -6.04
C PRO A 31 13.75 -2.93 -6.19
N VAL A 32 13.15 -2.35 -5.15
CA VAL A 32 11.75 -1.93 -5.12
C VAL A 32 11.67 -0.42 -5.05
N TYR A 33 10.80 0.16 -5.86
CA TYR A 33 10.55 1.60 -5.88
C TYR A 33 9.25 1.86 -5.14
N MET A 34 9.31 2.70 -4.10
CA MET A 34 8.21 2.95 -3.19
C MET A 34 7.87 4.43 -3.11
N TRP A 35 6.57 4.76 -3.16
CA TRP A 35 6.05 6.10 -2.90
C TRP A 35 5.09 6.05 -1.72
N ALA A 36 5.37 6.83 -0.67
CA ALA A 36 4.42 7.06 0.42
C ALA A 36 3.44 8.15 -0.01
N VAL A 37 2.20 7.77 -0.30
CA VAL A 37 1.17 8.66 -0.82
C VAL A 37 0.01 8.78 0.16
N ASP A 38 -0.38 10.00 0.46
CA ASP A 38 -1.60 10.37 1.17
C ASP A 38 -2.01 11.81 0.78
N VAL A 39 -3.04 12.36 1.43
CA VAL A 39 -3.52 13.72 1.11
C VAL A 39 -2.50 14.82 1.43
N ASP A 40 -1.53 14.56 2.32
CA ASP A 40 -0.50 15.51 2.72
C ASP A 40 0.86 15.26 2.03
N ARG A 41 1.07 14.06 1.45
CA ARG A 41 2.34 13.63 0.85
C ARG A 41 2.11 12.99 -0.52
N VAL A 42 2.66 13.61 -1.56
CA VAL A 42 2.69 13.06 -2.94
C VAL A 42 4.10 13.25 -3.51
N PRO A 43 5.06 12.36 -3.16
CA PRO A 43 6.45 12.53 -3.56
C PRO A 43 6.61 12.39 -5.08
N GLY A 44 7.40 13.28 -5.69
CA GLY A 44 7.68 13.23 -7.13
C GLY A 44 8.66 12.15 -7.57
N SER A 45 9.29 11.44 -6.62
CA SER A 45 10.28 10.40 -6.87
C SER A 45 10.22 9.29 -5.81
N PRO A 46 10.49 8.02 -6.17
CA PRO A 46 10.42 6.91 -5.23
C PRO A 46 11.58 6.91 -4.23
N THR A 47 11.31 6.37 -3.04
CA THR A 47 12.34 5.77 -2.19
C THR A 47 12.68 4.39 -2.74
N VAL A 48 13.97 4.10 -2.92
CA VAL A 48 14.43 2.80 -3.44
C VAL A 48 14.82 1.88 -2.29
N ILE A 49 14.12 0.76 -2.16
CA ILE A 49 14.42 -0.31 -1.20
C ILE A 49 15.28 -1.34 -1.92
N GLN A 50 16.57 -1.40 -1.58
CA GLN A 50 17.51 -2.35 -2.19
C GLN A 50 17.17 -3.81 -1.83
N PRO A 51 17.63 -4.81 -2.61
CA PRO A 51 17.48 -6.22 -2.25
C PRO A 51 17.96 -6.50 -0.82
N GLY A 52 17.14 -7.20 -0.03
CA GLY A 52 17.40 -7.49 1.39
C GLY A 52 17.23 -6.29 2.33
N GLY A 53 16.91 -5.11 1.81
CA GLY A 53 16.65 -3.90 2.59
C GLY A 53 15.20 -3.78 3.03
N SER A 54 14.92 -2.73 3.81
CA SER A 54 13.58 -2.40 4.25
C SER A 54 13.30 -0.89 4.18
N TYR A 55 12.01 -0.56 4.10
CA TYR A 55 11.49 0.76 4.43
C TYR A 55 10.65 0.64 5.69
N SER A 56 10.72 1.64 6.57
CA SER A 56 9.86 1.72 7.73
C SER A 56 9.52 3.17 8.03
N GLU A 57 8.25 3.42 8.31
CA GLU A 57 7.82 4.71 8.85
C GLU A 57 6.94 4.50 10.10
N PRO A 58 7.03 5.39 11.11
CA PRO A 58 5.98 5.52 12.11
C PRO A 58 4.63 5.70 11.45
N TYR A 59 3.55 5.24 12.09
CA TYR A 59 2.20 5.53 11.60
C TYR A 59 1.99 7.01 11.38
N HIS A 60 1.78 7.38 10.13
CA HIS A 60 1.43 8.72 9.74
C HIS A 60 -0.08 8.87 9.72
N LYS A 61 -0.57 9.95 10.36
CA LYS A 61 -1.98 10.31 10.38
C LYS A 61 -2.20 11.54 9.50
N PRO A 62 -2.58 11.34 8.23
CA PRO A 62 -2.85 12.47 7.34
C PRO A 62 -4.14 13.21 7.76
N LYS A 63 -4.36 14.41 7.22
CA LYS A 63 -5.55 15.24 7.50
C LYS A 63 -6.86 14.49 7.27
N THR A 64 -6.90 13.65 6.23
CA THR A 64 -8.04 12.80 5.88
C THR A 64 -7.55 11.50 5.24
N GLY A 65 -8.35 10.44 5.33
CA GLY A 65 -8.01 9.14 4.74
C GLY A 65 -6.88 8.43 5.51
N GLY A 66 -6.13 7.59 4.80
CA GLY A 66 -4.94 6.92 5.32
C GLY A 66 -3.73 7.13 4.41
N VAL A 67 -2.75 6.24 4.56
CA VAL A 67 -1.53 6.21 3.74
C VAL A 67 -1.59 5.01 2.79
N SER A 68 -1.07 5.21 1.59
CA SER A 68 -0.83 4.16 0.59
C SER A 68 0.65 4.14 0.24
N LEU A 69 1.36 3.09 0.64
CA LEU A 69 2.74 2.84 0.23
C LEU A 69 2.70 2.08 -1.10
N LYS A 70 2.82 2.83 -2.20
CA LYS A 70 2.73 2.32 -3.57
C LYS A 70 4.06 1.71 -3.99
N LEU A 71 4.04 0.49 -4.53
CA LEU A 71 5.22 -0.33 -4.81
C LEU A 71 5.30 -0.74 -6.29
N SER A 72 6.47 -0.54 -6.88
CA SER A 72 6.78 -0.92 -8.27
C SER A 72 8.13 -1.62 -8.37
N LYS A 73 8.31 -2.35 -9.47
CA LYS A 73 9.61 -2.87 -9.93
C LYS A 73 10.36 -1.91 -10.85
N THR A 74 9.73 -0.79 -11.24
CA THR A 74 10.29 0.22 -12.13
C THR A 74 10.29 1.59 -11.46
N LYS A 75 10.96 2.56 -12.09
CA LYS A 75 11.01 3.95 -11.62
C LYS A 75 9.69 4.70 -11.79
N ASP A 76 8.69 4.07 -12.39
CA ASP A 76 7.39 4.65 -12.70
C ASP A 76 6.34 4.12 -11.72
N CYS A 77 5.48 5.01 -11.24
CA CYS A 77 4.36 4.67 -10.35
C CYS A 77 3.14 4.19 -11.16
N VAL A 78 3.32 3.11 -11.94
CA VAL A 78 2.28 2.47 -12.76
C VAL A 78 2.29 0.97 -12.51
N LYS A 79 1.12 0.31 -12.61
CA LYS A 79 0.96 -1.13 -12.34
C LYS A 79 1.56 -1.51 -10.99
N ILE A 80 0.97 -0.99 -9.93
CA ILE A 80 1.53 -1.03 -8.59
C ILE A 80 0.82 -2.05 -7.69
N THR A 81 1.56 -2.56 -6.72
CA THR A 81 1.00 -3.15 -5.49
C THR A 81 1.04 -2.07 -4.40
N GLN A 82 0.04 -2.03 -3.53
CA GLN A 82 -0.09 -1.03 -2.48
C GLN A 82 -0.12 -1.71 -1.11
N PHE A 83 0.63 -1.16 -0.16
CA PHE A 83 0.46 -1.43 1.26
C PHE A 83 -0.23 -0.23 1.90
N GLU A 84 -1.50 -0.40 2.25
CA GLU A 84 -2.33 0.69 2.73
C GLU A 84 -2.56 0.56 4.21
N TYR A 85 -2.61 1.69 4.92
CA TYR A 85 -2.95 1.70 6.34
C TYR A 85 -3.65 2.98 6.77
N THR A 86 -4.50 2.89 7.79
CA THR A 86 -5.20 4.05 8.39
C THR A 86 -5.29 3.89 9.90
N GLN A 87 -4.66 4.81 10.65
CA GLN A 87 -4.81 4.87 12.09
C GLN A 87 -6.08 5.64 12.48
N GLN A 88 -6.95 5.02 13.28
CA GLN A 88 -8.21 5.59 13.74
C GLN A 88 -8.36 5.40 15.25
N SER A 89 -9.23 6.21 15.86
CA SER A 89 -9.53 6.13 17.29
C SER A 89 -11.04 6.18 17.50
N TYR A 90 -11.59 5.14 18.12
CA TYR A 90 -13.02 5.02 18.46
C TYR A 90 -13.15 4.50 19.89
N GLY A 91 -12.76 5.31 20.87
CA GLY A 91 -12.68 4.90 22.29
C GLY A 91 -11.38 4.15 22.64
N GLN A 92 -10.78 3.50 21.65
CA GLN A 92 -9.41 2.97 21.67
C GLN A 92 -8.79 3.10 20.26
N ASP A 93 -7.46 3.08 20.18
CA ASP A 93 -6.72 3.29 18.93
C ASP A 93 -6.57 1.97 18.16
N PHE A 94 -6.85 2.03 16.86
CA PHE A 94 -6.73 0.91 15.94
C PHE A 94 -5.95 1.29 14.69
N ILE A 95 -5.34 0.28 14.10
CA ILE A 95 -4.73 0.35 12.78
C ILE A 95 -5.52 -0.54 11.82
N TRP A 96 -6.02 0.07 10.75
CA TRP A 96 -6.51 -0.65 9.58
C TRP A 96 -5.37 -0.81 8.60
N TYR A 97 -5.28 -1.96 7.95
CA TYR A 97 -4.25 -2.22 6.96
C TYR A 97 -4.71 -3.25 5.95
N ASP A 98 -4.18 -3.14 4.73
CA ASP A 98 -4.47 -4.07 3.65
C ASP A 98 -3.42 -4.01 2.56
N GLY A 99 -3.50 -4.99 1.68
CA GLY A 99 -2.73 -5.04 0.45
C GLY A 99 -3.67 -4.86 -0.73
N SER A 100 -3.26 -4.05 -1.71
CA SER A 100 -4.11 -3.72 -2.86
C SER A 100 -3.34 -3.85 -4.18
N ASN A 101 -3.95 -4.53 -5.13
CA ASN A 101 -3.51 -4.74 -6.51
C ASN A 101 -4.52 -4.16 -7.51
N VAL A 102 -5.40 -3.25 -7.07
CA VAL A 102 -6.45 -2.67 -7.94
C VAL A 102 -5.92 -1.84 -9.11
N ASP A 103 -4.69 -1.34 -8.99
CA ASP A 103 -3.99 -0.54 -10.02
C ASP A 103 -3.12 -1.40 -10.95
N CYS A 104 -3.27 -2.73 -10.90
CA CYS A 104 -2.65 -3.71 -11.78
C CYS A 104 -3.63 -4.87 -12.07
N THR A 105 -3.31 -5.76 -13.01
CA THR A 105 -4.19 -6.88 -13.35
C THR A 105 -3.41 -8.17 -13.59
N GLY A 106 -3.82 -9.26 -12.95
CA GLY A 106 -3.18 -10.57 -13.10
C GLY A 106 -1.66 -10.49 -12.93
N THR A 107 -0.91 -11.14 -13.82
CA THR A 107 0.56 -11.21 -13.71
C THR A 107 1.30 -9.89 -13.92
N ASP A 108 0.60 -8.81 -14.31
CA ASP A 108 1.20 -7.47 -14.39
C ASP A 108 1.42 -6.85 -13.00
N CYS A 109 0.81 -7.40 -11.96
CA CYS A 109 1.06 -6.97 -10.59
C CYS A 109 2.50 -7.31 -10.17
N PRO A 110 3.30 -6.31 -9.72
CA PRO A 110 4.76 -6.40 -9.71
C PRO A 110 5.29 -7.52 -8.81
N PHE A 111 4.57 -7.82 -7.73
CA PHE A 111 5.00 -8.80 -6.72
C PHE A 111 4.16 -10.08 -6.70
N GLN A 112 3.04 -10.14 -7.42
CA GLN A 112 2.19 -11.34 -7.49
C GLN A 112 2.96 -12.60 -7.94
N PRO A 113 3.85 -12.55 -8.95
CA PRO A 113 4.63 -13.73 -9.35
C PRO A 113 5.57 -14.27 -8.26
N TYR A 114 5.93 -13.44 -7.28
CA TYR A 114 6.92 -13.74 -6.25
C TYR A 114 6.30 -13.93 -4.86
N GLY A 115 5.03 -13.61 -4.70
CA GLY A 115 4.32 -13.70 -3.42
C GLY A 115 4.53 -12.51 -2.51
N ILE A 116 3.56 -12.30 -1.64
CA ILE A 116 3.52 -11.20 -0.68
C ILE A 116 2.96 -11.77 0.63
N TYR A 117 3.55 -11.39 1.75
CA TYR A 117 3.05 -11.79 3.07
C TYR A 117 2.92 -10.59 3.99
N MET A 118 1.73 -10.40 4.56
CA MET A 118 1.42 -9.34 5.51
C MET A 118 1.13 -9.91 6.89
N TYR A 119 1.74 -9.32 7.90
CA TYR A 119 1.58 -9.73 9.30
C TYR A 119 1.79 -8.55 10.23
N THR A 120 1.67 -8.79 11.54
CA THR A 120 1.88 -7.77 12.56
C THR A 120 2.83 -8.27 13.65
N SER A 121 3.33 -7.38 14.51
CA SER A 121 4.10 -7.78 15.69
C SER A 121 3.25 -8.44 16.80
N LYS A 122 1.93 -8.55 16.60
CA LYS A 122 1.00 -9.24 17.50
C LYS A 122 0.34 -10.42 16.79
N ASP A 123 0.63 -11.63 17.26
CA ASP A 123 0.07 -12.87 16.70
C ASP A 123 -1.47 -12.96 16.79
N SER A 124 -2.09 -12.15 17.66
CA SER A 124 -3.56 -12.05 17.75
C SER A 124 -4.21 -11.35 16.56
N CYS A 125 -3.43 -10.65 15.74
CA CYS A 125 -3.93 -9.88 14.61
C CYS A 125 -3.84 -10.66 13.30
N PRO A 126 -4.79 -10.45 12.38
CA PRO A 126 -4.89 -11.25 11.17
C PRO A 126 -3.71 -11.03 10.21
N THR A 127 -3.45 -12.03 9.37
CA THR A 127 -2.39 -12.00 8.34
C THR A 127 -2.99 -12.17 6.95
N ARG A 128 -2.30 -11.72 5.91
CA ARG A 128 -2.66 -12.01 4.51
C ARG A 128 -1.47 -12.56 3.74
N THR A 129 -1.75 -13.43 2.78
CA THR A 129 -0.76 -13.97 1.86
C THR A 129 -1.28 -13.86 0.44
N CYS A 130 -0.48 -13.32 -0.47
CA CYS A 130 -0.60 -13.63 -1.88
C CYS A 130 0.41 -14.73 -2.23
N THR A 131 -0.10 -15.89 -2.63
CA THR A 131 0.74 -17.02 -3.04
C THR A 131 1.45 -16.68 -4.36
N PRO A 132 2.76 -16.97 -4.48
CA PRO A 132 3.52 -16.72 -5.71
C PRO A 132 2.85 -17.32 -6.94
N GLY A 133 2.62 -16.49 -7.96
CA GLY A 133 2.05 -16.91 -9.24
C GLY A 133 0.58 -17.32 -9.18
N ALA A 134 -0.12 -17.13 -8.05
CA ALA A 134 -1.56 -17.31 -8.01
C ALA A 134 -2.23 -16.44 -9.08
N PRO A 135 -3.28 -16.90 -9.79
CA PRO A 135 -3.96 -16.09 -10.80
C PRO A 135 -4.56 -14.80 -10.24
N GLN A 136 -5.00 -14.86 -8.99
CA GLN A 136 -5.52 -13.74 -8.21
C GLN A 136 -4.93 -13.79 -6.80
N CYS A 137 -4.59 -12.64 -6.23
CA CYS A 137 -4.19 -12.52 -4.84
C CYS A 137 -5.45 -12.38 -3.96
N ASP A 138 -6.11 -13.48 -3.59
CA ASP A 138 -7.40 -13.43 -2.86
C ASP A 138 -7.34 -12.71 -1.50
N GLY A 139 -6.15 -12.55 -0.91
CA GLY A 139 -5.93 -11.76 0.31
C GLY A 139 -5.70 -10.27 0.09
N PHE A 140 -5.78 -9.79 -1.15
CA PHE A 140 -5.53 -8.40 -1.56
C PHE A 140 -6.75 -7.87 -2.31
N TYR A 141 -6.95 -6.56 -2.26
CA TYR A 141 -7.94 -5.90 -3.12
C TYR A 141 -7.53 -6.07 -4.59
N THR A 142 -8.45 -6.52 -5.44
CA THR A 142 -8.20 -6.76 -6.87
C THR A 142 -9.19 -6.02 -7.76
N LEU A 143 -10.35 -5.66 -7.19
CA LEU A 143 -11.33 -4.78 -7.81
C LEU A 143 -11.51 -3.57 -6.91
N TRP A 144 -11.72 -2.39 -7.49
CA TRP A 144 -11.91 -1.19 -6.70
C TRP A 144 -13.03 -1.33 -5.65
N ASN A 145 -14.04 -2.20 -5.87
CA ASN A 145 -15.21 -2.40 -5.02
C ASN A 145 -15.25 -3.71 -4.21
N ASP A 146 -14.13 -4.45 -4.08
CA ASP A 146 -14.08 -5.67 -3.25
C ASP A 146 -13.76 -5.35 -1.77
N ASP A 147 -14.71 -4.74 -1.05
CA ASP A 147 -14.59 -4.24 0.33
C ASP A 147 -14.43 -5.32 1.44
N ILE A 148 -13.68 -6.41 1.19
CA ILE A 148 -13.59 -7.61 2.05
C ILE A 148 -12.18 -7.91 2.59
N ASN A 149 -11.15 -7.17 2.15
CA ASN A 149 -9.76 -7.50 2.45
C ASN A 149 -9.07 -6.58 3.48
N SER A 150 -9.78 -5.58 3.99
CA SER A 150 -9.35 -4.75 5.13
C SER A 150 -9.12 -5.60 6.38
N LEU A 151 -7.94 -5.45 6.98
CA LEU A 151 -7.60 -6.00 8.27
C LEU A 151 -7.61 -4.91 9.34
N ALA A 152 -7.81 -5.31 10.60
CA ALA A 152 -7.72 -4.43 11.75
C ALA A 152 -6.88 -5.07 12.85
N CYS A 153 -6.15 -4.23 13.56
CA CYS A 153 -5.42 -4.59 14.77
C CYS A 153 -5.47 -3.42 15.75
N ASP A 154 -5.15 -3.69 17.01
CA ASP A 154 -4.82 -2.65 17.98
C ASP A 154 -3.62 -1.82 17.47
N ALA A 155 -3.68 -0.49 17.62
CA ALA A 155 -2.68 0.41 17.03
C ALA A 155 -1.28 0.28 17.65
N THR A 156 -1.11 -0.49 18.73
CA THR A 156 0.21 -0.77 19.31
C THR A 156 0.92 -1.98 18.67
N ALA A 157 0.34 -2.59 17.64
CA ALA A 157 1.06 -3.51 16.76
C ALA A 157 1.80 -2.73 15.67
N ASP A 158 2.95 -3.23 15.27
CA ASP A 158 3.62 -2.86 14.02
C ASP A 158 3.05 -3.74 12.90
N ILE A 159 2.89 -3.17 11.71
CA ILE A 159 2.42 -3.90 10.53
C ILE A 159 3.56 -4.06 9.52
N PHE A 160 3.61 -5.22 8.90
CA PHE A 160 4.69 -5.60 8.00
C PHE A 160 4.13 -6.12 6.67
N MET A 161 4.79 -5.74 5.57
CA MET A 161 4.65 -6.39 4.27
C MET A 161 6.00 -6.95 3.83
N ASN A 162 6.11 -8.27 3.79
CA ASN A 162 7.25 -8.97 3.20
C ASN A 162 6.98 -9.20 1.71
N LEU A 163 7.81 -8.63 0.85
CA LEU A 163 7.79 -8.86 -0.59
C LEU A 163 8.61 -10.09 -0.93
N CYS A 164 8.18 -10.82 -1.96
CA CYS A 164 8.79 -12.08 -2.39
C CYS A 164 8.78 -13.16 -1.29
N ALA A 165 7.69 -13.27 -0.53
CA ALA A 165 7.59 -14.15 0.64
C ALA A 165 6.23 -14.84 0.75
N THR A 166 6.20 -15.98 1.45
CA THR A 166 4.98 -16.72 1.82
C THR A 166 4.75 -16.79 3.33
N GLY A 167 5.57 -16.10 4.13
CA GLY A 167 5.49 -16.13 5.59
C GLY A 167 6.40 -15.10 6.28
N PRO A 168 6.34 -15.02 7.62
CA PRO A 168 7.02 -13.99 8.39
C PRO A 168 8.54 -14.21 8.44
N GLY A 169 8.99 -15.47 8.39
CA GLY A 169 10.41 -15.87 8.42
C GLY A 169 11.17 -15.72 7.10
N GLY A 170 10.60 -15.00 6.12
CA GLY A 170 11.35 -14.47 4.98
C GLY A 170 12.06 -15.48 4.09
N LYS A 171 11.55 -16.71 3.95
CA LYS A 171 12.00 -17.53 2.82
C LYS A 171 11.52 -16.82 1.56
N ALA A 172 12.49 -16.27 0.82
CA ALA A 172 12.25 -15.83 -0.54
C ALA A 172 11.46 -16.95 -1.22
N ALA A 173 10.26 -16.65 -1.70
CA ALA A 173 9.59 -17.59 -2.56
C ALA A 173 10.61 -17.96 -3.64
N PRO A 174 10.85 -19.27 -3.92
CA PRO A 174 11.74 -19.63 -5.00
C PRO A 174 11.23 -18.85 -6.20
N ALA A 175 12.09 -18.02 -6.78
CA ALA A 175 11.73 -17.24 -7.94
C ALA A 175 11.10 -18.23 -8.91
N ALA A 176 9.77 -18.12 -9.12
CA ALA A 176 9.15 -18.80 -10.24
C ALA A 176 10.05 -18.46 -11.42
N SER A 177 10.37 -19.46 -12.26
CA SER A 177 11.37 -19.40 -13.34
C SER A 177 10.99 -18.42 -14.47
N VAL A 178 10.63 -17.20 -14.11
CA VAL A 178 10.43 -16.05 -14.95
C VAL A 178 11.84 -15.58 -15.23
N ALA A 179 12.28 -15.82 -16.47
CA ALA A 179 13.57 -15.37 -16.97
C ALA A 179 13.83 -13.94 -16.49
N ALA A 180 15.00 -13.74 -15.87
CA ALA A 180 15.44 -12.42 -15.46
C ALA A 180 15.27 -11.46 -16.66
N PRO A 181 14.59 -10.31 -16.51
CA PRO A 181 14.67 -9.30 -17.55
C PRO A 181 16.14 -8.94 -17.74
N ALA A 182 16.54 -8.82 -19.01
CA ALA A 182 17.89 -8.47 -19.41
C ALA A 182 18.41 -7.30 -18.58
N ALA A 183 19.67 -7.41 -18.18
CA ALA A 183 20.39 -6.52 -17.29
C ALA A 183 19.96 -5.04 -17.40
N TYR A 184 19.79 -4.41 -16.24
CA TYR A 184 19.78 -2.96 -16.08
C TYR A 184 21.11 -2.39 -16.61
N ALA A 185 21.19 -2.16 -17.91
CA ALA A 185 22.22 -1.32 -18.51
C ALA A 185 21.81 0.14 -18.27
N ALA A 186 22.65 0.89 -17.57
CA ALA A 186 22.51 2.32 -17.44
C ALA A 186 22.57 2.98 -18.83
N PRO A 187 21.59 3.83 -19.23
CA PRO A 187 21.71 4.55 -20.49
C PRO A 187 22.70 5.71 -20.34
N ALA A 188 23.71 5.69 -21.22
CA ALA A 188 24.56 6.83 -21.52
C ALA A 188 23.72 7.97 -22.11
N ALA A 189 24.10 9.20 -21.77
CA ALA A 189 23.47 10.43 -22.25
C ALA A 189 23.62 10.59 -23.76
N SER A 190 22.52 10.91 -24.44
CA SER A 190 22.56 11.53 -25.77
C SER A 190 21.39 12.50 -25.92
N SER A 191 21.77 13.75 -26.18
CA SER A 191 20.93 14.86 -26.62
C SER A 191 20.22 14.57 -27.94
N ALA A 192 18.92 14.89 -28.02
CA ALA A 192 18.23 15.05 -29.30
C ALA A 192 17.27 16.24 -29.24
N ALA A 193 17.39 17.07 -30.26
CA ALA A 193 16.75 18.35 -30.43
C ALA A 193 15.25 18.25 -30.72
N ALA A 194 14.54 19.31 -30.34
CA ALA A 194 13.13 19.54 -30.62
C ALA A 194 12.88 19.82 -32.10
N SER A 195 11.72 19.38 -32.58
CA SER A 195 11.01 20.06 -33.68
C SER A 195 9.51 19.89 -33.50
N ALA A 196 8.83 21.03 -33.48
CA ALA A 196 7.40 21.20 -33.35
C ALA A 196 6.70 20.98 -34.71
N ALA A 197 5.46 20.49 -34.68
CA ALA A 197 4.44 20.86 -35.66
C ALA A 197 3.04 20.62 -35.11
N SER A 198 2.19 21.61 -35.31
CA SER A 198 0.81 21.74 -34.84
C SER A 198 -0.17 21.32 -35.94
N SER A 199 -1.32 20.75 -35.58
CA SER A 199 -2.65 21.23 -36.02
C SER A 199 -3.78 20.36 -35.47
N ALA A 200 -4.78 21.03 -34.91
CA ALA A 200 -6.15 20.54 -34.68
C ALA A 200 -7.07 21.17 -35.76
N PRO A 201 -8.41 21.03 -35.73
CA PRO A 201 -9.28 19.99 -35.16
C PRO A 201 -10.28 19.45 -36.21
N ALA A 202 -11.05 18.40 -35.88
CA ALA A 202 -12.31 18.14 -36.57
C ALA A 202 -13.34 17.49 -35.63
N SER A 203 -14.44 18.21 -35.48
CA SER A 203 -15.69 17.88 -34.80
C SER A 203 -16.56 16.93 -35.63
N TYR A 204 -17.28 16.01 -34.98
CA TYR A 204 -18.58 15.51 -35.45
C TYR A 204 -19.56 15.36 -34.29
N ALA A 205 -20.82 15.61 -34.63
CA ALA A 205 -21.93 15.96 -33.77
C ALA A 205 -22.75 14.76 -33.24
N ALA A 206 -23.71 15.11 -32.40
CA ALA A 206 -24.58 14.30 -31.57
C ALA A 206 -25.69 13.51 -32.30
N SER A 207 -26.19 12.45 -31.62
CA SER A 207 -27.59 11.96 -31.58
C SER A 207 -27.63 10.69 -30.70
N ALA A 208 -28.67 10.28 -29.98
CA ALA A 208 -29.96 10.83 -29.58
C ALA A 208 -30.48 9.95 -28.40
N LYS A 209 -31.46 10.47 -27.64
CA LYS A 209 -32.18 9.80 -26.54
C LYS A 209 -32.87 8.50 -26.95
N VAL A 210 -32.88 7.52 -26.05
CA VAL A 210 -34.01 6.57 -25.88
C VAL A 210 -34.35 6.51 -24.39
N VAL A 211 -35.61 6.86 -24.09
CA VAL A 211 -36.30 6.67 -22.82
C VAL A 211 -37.01 5.31 -22.91
N ASN A 212 -37.03 4.52 -21.83
CA ASN A 212 -38.23 3.77 -21.43
C ASN A 212 -38.09 3.16 -20.02
N GLU A 213 -38.97 3.65 -19.15
CA GLU A 213 -39.81 3.00 -18.15
C GLU A 213 -39.25 1.96 -17.15
N ALA A 214 -39.54 2.24 -15.87
CA ALA A 214 -39.23 1.42 -14.70
C ALA A 214 -40.30 0.32 -14.47
N PRO A 215 -39.90 -0.87 -13.98
CA PRO A 215 -40.86 -1.81 -13.42
C PRO A 215 -40.95 -1.66 -11.89
N THR A 216 -42.18 -1.43 -11.44
CA THR A 216 -42.66 -1.45 -10.06
C THR A 216 -42.32 -2.79 -9.39
N THR A 217 -41.67 -2.77 -8.22
CA THR A 217 -41.49 -3.98 -7.39
C THR A 217 -42.01 -3.75 -5.97
N THR A 218 -42.89 -4.67 -5.58
CA THR A 218 -43.63 -4.82 -4.33
C THR A 218 -42.77 -4.74 -3.06
N LEU A 219 -43.20 -3.93 -2.08
CA LEU A 219 -42.59 -3.86 -0.75
C LEU A 219 -42.93 -5.11 0.07
N VAL A 220 -41.98 -6.03 0.20
CA VAL A 220 -41.99 -7.03 1.28
C VAL A 220 -41.27 -6.43 2.48
N LYS A 221 -41.98 -6.31 3.60
CA LYS A 221 -41.44 -5.83 4.87
C LYS A 221 -40.49 -6.88 5.46
N VAL A 222 -39.23 -6.83 5.05
CA VAL A 222 -38.15 -7.59 5.71
C VAL A 222 -37.80 -6.85 7.00
N VAL A 223 -37.93 -7.53 8.13
CA VAL A 223 -37.41 -7.06 9.41
C VAL A 223 -35.88 -7.01 9.28
N VAL A 224 -35.34 -5.81 9.05
CA VAL A 224 -33.91 -5.56 9.01
C VAL A 224 -33.38 -5.67 10.44
N GLN A 225 -32.65 -6.76 10.73
CA GLN A 225 -31.71 -6.73 11.85
C GLN A 225 -30.72 -5.58 11.60
N PRO A 226 -30.35 -4.78 12.61
CA PRO A 226 -29.48 -3.64 12.42
C PRO A 226 -28.14 -4.16 11.86
N LYS A 227 -27.91 -3.92 10.57
CA LYS A 227 -26.59 -4.09 9.97
C LYS A 227 -25.68 -3.19 10.76
N HIS A 228 -24.70 -3.77 11.46
CA HIS A 228 -23.50 -3.03 11.80
C HIS A 228 -23.01 -2.40 10.50
N SER A 229 -23.07 -1.07 10.43
CA SER A 229 -22.55 -0.32 9.32
C SER A 229 -21.08 -0.67 9.21
N HIS A 230 -20.73 -1.54 8.26
CA HIS A 230 -19.37 -1.62 7.76
C HIS A 230 -19.04 -0.20 7.31
N TYR A 231 -18.24 0.50 8.10
CA TYR A 231 -17.73 1.79 7.73
C TYR A 231 -16.92 1.54 6.47
N ALA A 232 -17.49 1.86 5.30
CA ALA A 232 -16.73 1.98 4.09
C ALA A 232 -15.67 3.04 4.38
N HIS A 233 -14.43 2.61 4.59
CA HIS A 233 -13.33 3.54 4.71
C HIS A 233 -13.34 4.39 3.45
N ARG A 234 -13.30 5.72 3.65
CA ARG A 234 -13.18 6.66 2.53
C ARG A 234 -11.91 6.27 1.81
N ARG A 235 -12.09 5.59 0.67
CA ARG A 235 -11.02 5.14 -0.22
C ARG A 235 -10.11 6.32 -0.48
N HIS A 236 -8.81 6.05 -0.38
CA HIS A 236 -7.77 6.98 -0.79
C HIS A 236 -8.06 7.37 -2.24
N ALA A 237 -7.84 8.64 -2.58
CA ALA A 237 -7.96 9.05 -3.96
C ALA A 237 -6.91 8.27 -4.77
N HIS A 238 -7.36 7.51 -5.77
CA HIS A 238 -6.50 7.09 -6.87
C HIS A 238 -6.16 8.37 -7.65
N ILE A 239 -5.16 9.11 -7.20
CA ILE A 239 -4.60 10.28 -7.90
C ILE A 239 -3.57 9.77 -8.91
#